data_AF-A0A4V1C4W6-F1
#
_entry.id   AF-A0A4V1C4W6-F1
#
_cell.length_a   1.000
_cell.length_b   1.000
_cell.length_c   1.000
_cell.angle_alpha   90.00
_cell.angle_beta   90.00
_cell.angle_gamma   90.00
#
_symmetry.space_group_name_H-M   'P 1'
#
loop_
_entity.id
_entity.type
_entity.pdbx_description
1 polymer ?
#
loop_
_entity_poly.entity_id
_entity_poly.type
_entity_poly.pdbx_seq_one_letter_code
_entity_poly.pdbx_strand_id
1 'polypeptide(L)'
;MDSDNAANKTAVSDTSAVTITKPGDMWTVEKALLEMPTYELTRTSTTSPLHFFHLLGQLKRTERKGWKRFSINRVESIADHMYRMATMAMFPPRSLRPRLDINKCIKMCLVHDMAESLVGDITPADRVPREEKIRRETLAMNHIVESLGDTISGSDELHTLWCEFEASETLESRFVQDLDKLELLLQMLEYEWDEKSDLSEFAYVYTKITLPEMQCWAEETLSKRRKHLIKKEAPERTVCTREMQDQYYTAK
;
A
#
# COMPACT_ATOMS: atom_id res chain seq x y z
N MET A 1 12.80 44.77 42.75
CA MET A 1 14.23 44.42 42.63
C MET A 1 14.26 42.91 42.49
N ASP A 2 13.67 42.34 41.44
CA ASP A 2 14.12 42.34 40.03
C ASP A 2 15.52 41.77 39.84
N SER A 3 15.54 40.54 39.30
CA SER A 3 16.38 40.02 38.20
C SER A 3 16.35 38.49 38.28
N ASP A 4 15.46 37.85 37.53
CA ASP A 4 15.64 37.37 36.16
C ASP A 4 16.72 36.27 36.02
N ASN A 5 16.25 35.03 35.97
CA ASN A 5 16.89 34.01 35.13
C ASN A 5 15.86 32.96 34.70
N ALA A 6 15.13 33.26 33.62
CA ALA A 6 14.25 32.32 32.94
C ALA A 6 15.06 31.50 31.94
N ALA A 7 15.27 30.22 32.23
CA ALA A 7 15.90 29.27 31.33
C ALA A 7 14.90 28.19 30.88
N ASN A 8 14.45 28.38 29.63
CA ASN A 8 14.32 27.35 28.61
C ASN A 8 13.33 26.19 28.84
N LYS A 9 12.05 26.45 28.56
CA LYS A 9 11.10 25.41 28.13
C LYS A 9 11.30 25.17 26.63
N THR A 10 12.04 24.14 26.27
CA THR A 10 12.02 23.58 24.90
C THR A 10 10.63 23.01 24.62
N ALA A 11 9.86 23.72 23.80
CA ALA A 11 8.65 23.19 23.20
C ALA A 11 9.04 22.07 22.23
N VAL A 12 8.57 20.86 22.52
CA VAL A 12 8.62 19.73 21.58
C VAL A 12 7.67 20.10 20.44
N SER A 13 8.24 20.36 19.26
CA SER A 13 7.47 20.61 18.05
C SER A 13 6.82 19.30 17.59
N ASP A 14 5.51 19.29 17.64
CA ASP A 14 4.62 18.23 17.19
C ASP A 14 4.77 18.04 15.66
N THR A 15 5.60 17.10 15.22
CA THR A 15 5.77 16.74 13.81
C THR A 15 4.76 15.68 13.41
N SER A 16 3.48 16.06 13.33
CA SER A 16 2.45 15.23 12.70
C SER A 16 1.44 16.07 11.92
N ALA A 17 1.89 17.14 11.27
CA ALA A 17 1.08 17.85 10.29
C ALA A 17 1.31 17.23 8.91
N VAL A 18 0.47 16.25 8.56
CA VAL A 18 0.26 15.89 7.14
C VAL A 18 -0.22 17.14 6.43
N THR A 19 0.60 17.66 5.52
CA THR A 19 0.27 18.85 4.74
C THR A 19 -0.89 18.49 3.82
N ILE A 20 -2.11 18.87 4.20
CA ILE A 20 -3.25 18.85 3.32
C ILE A 20 -2.97 19.91 2.24
N THR A 21 -2.60 19.45 1.04
CA THR A 21 -2.34 20.30 -0.13
C THR A 21 -3.52 21.23 -0.40
N LYS A 22 -3.24 22.54 -0.50
CA LYS A 22 -4.25 23.58 -0.78
C LYS A 22 -4.97 23.30 -2.11
N PRO A 23 -6.25 23.71 -2.27
CA PRO A 23 -6.93 23.64 -3.56
C PRO A 23 -6.15 24.41 -4.62
N GLY A 24 -5.66 23.71 -5.65
CA GLY A 24 -4.85 24.27 -6.75
C GLY A 24 -3.40 23.82 -6.81
N ASP A 25 -2.90 23.09 -5.81
CA ASP A 25 -1.51 22.61 -5.81
C ASP A 25 -1.41 21.24 -6.50
N MET A 26 -1.07 21.23 -7.78
CA MET A 26 -0.94 20.00 -8.57
C MET A 26 0.22 19.15 -8.05
N TRP A 27 -0.03 17.86 -7.84
CA TRP A 27 1.00 16.88 -7.46
C TRP A 27 1.98 16.67 -8.63
N THR A 28 3.28 16.69 -8.33
CA THR A 28 4.37 16.38 -9.25
C THR A 28 5.42 15.52 -8.56
N VAL A 29 6.23 14.80 -9.35
CA VAL A 29 7.31 13.95 -8.83
C VAL A 29 8.34 14.79 -8.07
N GLU A 30 8.68 15.98 -8.56
CA GLU A 30 9.67 16.87 -7.93
C GLU A 30 9.23 17.31 -6.53
N LYS A 31 7.94 17.61 -6.36
CA LYS A 31 7.39 17.95 -5.04
C LYS A 31 7.43 16.75 -4.10
N ALA A 32 7.02 15.57 -4.57
CA ALA A 32 7.08 14.34 -3.78
C ALA A 32 8.51 14.03 -3.33
N LEU A 33 9.50 14.17 -4.23
CA LEU A 33 10.91 13.99 -3.92
C LEU A 33 11.40 14.98 -2.85
N LEU A 34 11.03 16.26 -2.95
CA LEU A 34 11.43 17.29 -1.98
C LEU A 34 10.92 17.00 -0.56
N GLU A 35 9.79 16.31 -0.43
CA GLU A 35 9.20 15.91 0.85
C GLU A 35 9.85 14.64 1.42
N MET A 36 10.65 13.91 0.63
CA MET A 36 11.29 12.67 1.10
C MET A 36 12.40 12.95 2.13
N PRO A 37 12.43 12.23 3.26
CA PRO A 37 13.51 12.36 4.23
C PRO A 37 14.91 12.05 3.68
N THR A 38 14.99 11.25 2.60
CA THR A 38 16.25 10.86 1.96
C THR A 38 16.55 11.69 0.70
N TYR A 39 15.85 12.80 0.48
CA TYR A 39 15.99 13.61 -0.75
C TYR A 39 17.44 13.96 -1.08
N GLU A 40 18.23 14.37 -0.08
CA GLU A 40 19.65 14.72 -0.27
C GLU A 40 20.49 13.54 -0.80
N LEU A 41 20.15 12.29 -0.45
CA LEU A 41 20.81 11.08 -0.97
C LEU A 41 20.44 10.81 -2.44
N THR A 42 19.31 11.34 -2.90
CA THR A 42 18.78 11.13 -4.25
C THR A 42 19.18 12.22 -5.25
N ARG A 43 19.86 13.29 -4.82
CA ARG A 43 20.20 14.46 -5.64
C ARG A 43 21.28 14.25 -6.70
N THR A 44 22.10 13.21 -6.58
CA THR A 44 23.23 12.99 -7.50
C THR A 44 22.84 11.97 -8.55
N SER A 45 22.96 12.35 -9.83
CA SER A 45 22.87 11.37 -10.92
C SER A 45 24.09 10.47 -10.84
N THR A 46 23.86 9.19 -10.63
CA THR A 46 24.91 8.18 -10.61
C THR A 46 24.59 7.13 -11.66
N THR A 47 25.61 6.48 -12.22
CA THR A 47 25.44 5.31 -13.10
C THR A 47 25.08 4.04 -12.32
N SER A 48 24.70 4.18 -11.05
CA SER A 48 24.47 3.08 -10.12
C SER A 48 22.99 3.04 -9.68
N PRO A 49 22.45 1.88 -9.32
CA PRO A 49 21.05 1.76 -8.90
C PRO A 49 20.78 2.30 -7.48
N LEU A 50 21.72 3.02 -6.87
CA LEU A 50 21.61 3.48 -5.48
C LEU A 50 20.45 4.46 -5.29
N HIS A 51 20.20 5.35 -6.26
CA HIS A 51 19.05 6.25 -6.22
C HIS A 51 17.74 5.45 -6.14
N PHE A 52 17.56 4.49 -7.05
CA PHE A 52 16.43 3.57 -7.05
C PHE A 52 16.28 2.85 -5.70
N PHE A 53 17.37 2.32 -5.12
CA PHE A 53 17.33 1.65 -3.82
C PHE A 53 16.91 2.58 -2.67
N HIS A 54 17.26 3.86 -2.73
CA HIS A 54 16.79 4.84 -1.75
C HIS A 54 15.29 5.13 -1.89
N LEU A 55 14.76 5.19 -3.12
CA LEU A 55 13.32 5.28 -3.38
C LEU A 55 12.59 4.08 -2.76
N LEU A 56 13.06 2.85 -3.04
CA LEU A 56 12.49 1.63 -2.43
C LEU A 56 12.54 1.65 -0.90
N GLY A 57 13.58 2.26 -0.33
CA GLY A 57 13.73 2.41 1.11
C GLY A 57 12.61 3.21 1.78
N GLN A 58 11.86 4.01 1.02
CA GLN A 58 10.71 4.75 1.55
C GLN A 58 9.52 3.85 1.85
N LEU A 59 9.35 2.75 1.11
CA LEU A 59 8.27 1.77 1.35
C LEU A 59 8.34 1.14 2.74
N LYS A 60 9.51 1.15 3.39
CA LYS A 60 9.71 0.68 4.77
C LYS A 60 9.20 1.67 5.83
N ARG A 61 8.96 2.92 5.44
CA ARG A 61 8.55 4.02 6.32
C ARG A 61 7.12 4.48 6.04
N THR A 62 6.62 4.22 4.84
CA THR A 62 5.24 4.46 4.48
C THR A 62 4.36 3.37 5.09
N GLU A 63 3.69 3.74 6.18
CA GLU A 63 2.66 2.93 6.82
C GLU A 63 1.43 2.83 5.94
N ARG A 64 0.79 1.64 5.91
CA ARG A 64 -0.50 1.47 5.23
C ARG A 64 -1.58 2.32 5.89
N LYS A 65 -1.98 3.38 5.21
CA LYS A 65 -2.78 4.50 5.72
C LYS A 65 -4.20 4.07 6.10
N GLY A 66 -4.73 3.00 5.48
CA GLY A 66 -5.99 2.39 5.87
C GLY A 66 -6.06 2.11 7.38
N TRP A 67 -5.03 1.47 7.93
CA TRP A 67 -4.97 1.07 9.34
C TRP A 67 -4.77 2.23 10.32
N LYS A 68 -4.07 3.29 9.90
CA LYS A 68 -3.79 4.46 10.76
C LYS A 68 -5.05 5.15 11.29
N ARG A 69 -6.17 5.00 10.59
CA ARG A 69 -7.48 5.54 10.97
C ARG A 69 -8.10 4.84 12.20
N PHE A 70 -7.53 3.72 12.63
CA PHE A 70 -8.08 2.82 13.66
C PHE A 70 -7.23 2.75 14.93
N SER A 71 -6.36 3.73 15.16
CA SER A 71 -5.49 3.82 16.34
C SER A 71 -4.67 2.54 16.61
N ILE A 72 -4.31 1.82 15.55
CA ILE A 72 -3.45 0.64 15.64
C ILE A 72 -2.05 1.10 16.03
N ASN A 73 -1.49 0.53 17.11
CA ASN A 73 -0.22 1.00 17.69
C ASN A 73 0.98 0.85 16.74
N ARG A 74 1.04 -0.29 16.04
CA ARG A 74 2.12 -0.60 15.10
C ARG A 74 1.52 -1.02 13.76
N VAL A 75 1.32 -0.03 12.90
CA VAL A 75 0.84 -0.24 11.54
C VAL A 75 1.98 -0.81 10.68
N GLU A 76 1.65 -1.83 9.89
CA GLU A 76 2.55 -2.39 8.89
C GLU A 76 2.98 -1.34 7.85
N SER A 77 4.20 -1.48 7.33
CA SER A 77 4.64 -0.72 6.17
C SER A 77 4.17 -1.35 4.86
N ILE A 78 4.17 -0.59 3.77
CA ILE A 78 3.90 -1.14 2.42
C ILE A 78 4.89 -2.26 2.09
N ALA A 79 6.14 -2.13 2.51
CA ALA A 79 7.14 -3.18 2.33
C ALA A 79 6.79 -4.49 3.07
N ASP A 80 6.17 -4.41 4.25
CA ASP A 80 5.70 -5.60 5.00
C ASP A 80 4.58 -6.31 4.24
N HIS A 81 3.59 -5.54 3.75
CA HIS A 81 2.49 -6.01 2.92
C HIS A 81 2.99 -6.73 1.66
N MET A 82 3.84 -6.07 0.86
CA MET A 82 4.39 -6.66 -0.37
C MET A 82 5.25 -7.90 -0.09
N TYR A 83 6.00 -7.92 1.02
CA TYR A 83 6.79 -9.08 1.42
C TYR A 83 5.90 -10.30 1.71
N ARG A 84 4.81 -10.10 2.49
CA ARG A 84 3.90 -11.20 2.81
C ARG A 84 3.17 -11.67 1.56
N MET A 85 2.71 -10.77 0.70
CA MET A 85 2.13 -11.13 -0.60
C MET A 85 3.07 -11.97 -1.47
N ALA A 86 4.33 -11.53 -1.63
CA ALA A 86 5.33 -12.27 -2.40
C ALA A 86 5.57 -13.67 -1.83
N THR A 87 5.58 -13.79 -0.50
CA THR A 87 5.68 -15.08 0.18
C THR A 87 4.43 -15.95 -0.06
N MET A 88 3.23 -15.38 -0.02
CA MET A 88 1.98 -16.10 -0.32
C MET A 88 1.95 -16.59 -1.76
N ALA A 89 2.46 -15.80 -2.72
CA ALA A 89 2.51 -16.16 -4.13
C ALA A 89 3.36 -17.41 -4.41
N MET A 90 4.31 -17.76 -3.54
CA MET A 90 5.09 -19.01 -3.63
C MET A 90 4.22 -20.27 -3.44
N PHE A 91 3.05 -20.14 -2.81
CA PHE A 91 2.19 -21.27 -2.42
C PHE A 91 0.77 -21.13 -2.99
N PRO A 92 0.61 -21.07 -4.32
CA PRO A 92 -0.72 -20.94 -4.92
C PRO A 92 -1.57 -22.21 -4.71
N PRO A 93 -2.89 -22.12 -4.87
CA PRO A 93 -3.76 -23.28 -4.93
C PRO A 93 -3.28 -24.33 -5.93
N ARG A 94 -3.41 -25.62 -5.59
CA ARG A 94 -2.93 -26.74 -6.43
C ARG A 94 -3.51 -26.72 -7.85
N SER A 95 -4.76 -26.28 -8.01
CA SER A 95 -5.43 -26.15 -9.31
C SER A 95 -4.87 -25.02 -10.16
N LEU A 96 -4.36 -23.95 -9.56
CA LEU A 96 -3.76 -22.81 -10.25
C LEU A 96 -2.28 -23.01 -10.56
N ARG A 97 -1.55 -23.74 -9.69
CA ARG A 97 -0.08 -23.92 -9.78
C ARG A 97 0.46 -24.29 -11.18
N PRO A 98 -0.17 -25.18 -11.98
CA PRO A 98 0.34 -25.54 -13.31
C PRO A 98 0.14 -24.46 -14.37
N ARG A 99 -0.68 -23.45 -14.09
CA ARG A 99 -1.13 -22.41 -15.03
C ARG A 99 -0.53 -21.03 -14.75
N LEU A 100 0.23 -20.91 -13.66
CA LEU A 100 0.84 -19.66 -13.20
C LEU A 100 2.35 -19.72 -13.38
N ASP A 101 2.93 -18.65 -13.92
CA ASP A 101 4.34 -18.36 -13.70
C ASP A 101 4.54 -17.77 -12.29
N ILE A 102 5.00 -18.61 -11.36
CA ILE A 102 5.19 -18.23 -9.95
C ILE A 102 6.26 -17.16 -9.78
N ASN A 103 7.33 -17.20 -10.58
CA ASN A 103 8.38 -16.19 -10.49
C ASN A 103 7.83 -14.84 -10.92
N LYS A 104 7.01 -14.82 -11.97
CA LYS A 104 6.32 -13.61 -12.42
C LYS A 104 5.37 -13.08 -11.35
N CYS A 105 4.54 -13.92 -10.74
CA CYS A 105 3.65 -13.51 -9.64
C CYS A 105 4.42 -12.92 -8.46
N ILE A 106 5.52 -13.55 -8.03
CA ILE A 106 6.36 -13.04 -6.94
C ILE A 106 6.94 -11.66 -7.29
N LYS A 107 7.50 -11.51 -8.49
CA LYS A 107 8.04 -10.22 -8.94
C LYS A 107 6.94 -9.15 -9.01
N MET A 108 5.75 -9.50 -9.49
CA MET A 108 4.61 -8.60 -9.55
C MET A 108 4.17 -8.13 -8.15
N CYS A 109 4.09 -9.04 -7.16
CA CYS A 109 3.83 -8.67 -5.76
C CYS A 109 4.84 -7.65 -5.23
N LEU A 110 6.13 -7.79 -5.58
CA LEU A 110 7.20 -6.90 -5.13
C LEU A 110 7.22 -5.53 -5.84
N VAL A 111 6.45 -5.37 -6.92
CA VAL A 111 6.47 -4.18 -7.78
C VAL A 111 5.17 -3.38 -7.74
N HIS A 112 4.03 -4.03 -7.48
CA HIS A 112 2.72 -3.40 -7.70
C HIS A 112 2.52 -2.07 -6.95
N ASP A 113 2.89 -1.99 -5.68
CA ASP A 113 2.80 -0.77 -4.85
C ASP A 113 4.09 0.06 -4.82
N MET A 114 5.05 -0.19 -5.72
CA MET A 114 6.33 0.52 -5.71
C MET A 114 6.18 2.03 -5.93
N ALA A 115 5.14 2.44 -6.67
CA ALA A 115 4.76 3.83 -6.90
C ALA A 115 4.52 4.60 -5.58
N GLU A 116 4.00 3.90 -4.56
CA GLU A 116 3.66 4.45 -3.25
C GLU A 116 4.88 4.88 -2.45
N SER A 117 6.09 4.52 -2.90
CA SER A 117 7.32 5.12 -2.39
C SER A 117 7.31 6.64 -2.57
N LEU A 118 6.71 7.15 -3.65
CA LEU A 118 6.59 8.57 -3.98
C LEU A 118 5.19 9.13 -3.73
N VAL A 119 4.14 8.40 -4.15
CA VAL A 119 2.77 8.92 -4.07
C VAL A 119 2.18 8.81 -2.66
N GLY A 120 2.72 7.93 -1.82
CA GLY A 120 2.13 7.49 -0.55
C GLY A 120 0.92 6.57 -0.74
N ASP A 121 0.48 5.88 0.32
CA ASP A 121 -0.72 5.02 0.28
C ASP A 121 -1.99 5.89 0.14
N ILE A 122 -2.51 6.00 -1.09
CA ILE A 122 -3.74 6.74 -1.41
C ILE A 122 -4.94 5.84 -1.15
N THR A 123 -5.75 6.23 -0.16
CA THR A 123 -6.91 5.45 0.29
C THR A 123 -8.24 6.05 -0.19
N PRO A 124 -9.36 5.30 -0.15
CA PRO A 124 -10.68 5.85 -0.44
C PRO A 124 -11.05 7.08 0.41
N ALA A 125 -10.52 7.20 1.62
CA ALA A 125 -10.76 8.32 2.52
C ALA A 125 -10.15 9.65 2.02
N ASP A 126 -9.15 9.59 1.14
CA ASP A 126 -8.45 10.76 0.59
C ASP A 126 -9.23 11.47 -0.51
N ARG A 127 -10.27 10.83 -1.06
CA ARG A 127 -11.14 11.39 -2.10
C ARG A 127 -10.37 11.90 -3.34
N VAL A 128 -9.20 11.34 -3.61
CA VAL A 128 -8.45 11.59 -4.84
C VAL A 128 -9.19 10.87 -5.97
N PRO A 129 -9.57 11.57 -7.06
CA PRO A 129 -10.19 10.93 -8.22
C PRO A 129 -9.31 9.80 -8.78
N ARG A 130 -9.93 8.73 -9.29
CA ARG A 130 -9.20 7.56 -9.81
C ARG A 130 -8.22 7.95 -10.92
N GLU A 131 -8.63 8.84 -11.82
CA GLU A 131 -7.81 9.33 -12.91
C GLU A 131 -6.56 10.06 -12.39
N GLU A 132 -6.71 10.81 -11.29
CA GLU A 132 -5.59 11.48 -10.66
C GLU A 132 -4.69 10.50 -9.92
N LYS A 133 -5.24 9.48 -9.23
CA LYS A 133 -4.44 8.39 -8.62
C LYS A 133 -3.57 7.72 -9.69
N ILE A 134 -4.19 7.26 -10.78
CA ILE A 134 -3.49 6.61 -11.90
C ILE A 134 -2.43 7.53 -12.49
N ARG A 135 -2.74 8.82 -12.68
CA ARG A 135 -1.77 9.79 -13.21
C ARG A 135 -0.55 9.91 -12.30
N ARG A 136 -0.75 10.03 -10.98
CA ARG A 136 0.35 10.14 -10.00
C ARG A 136 1.19 8.87 -9.98
N GLU A 137 0.55 7.70 -9.92
CA GLU A 137 1.23 6.41 -9.86
C GLU A 137 2.01 6.13 -11.15
N THR A 138 1.42 6.41 -12.31
CA THR A 138 2.12 6.32 -13.61
C THR A 138 3.36 7.20 -13.64
N LEU A 139 3.25 8.46 -13.21
CA LEU A 139 4.39 9.38 -13.19
C LEU A 139 5.47 8.94 -12.20
N ALA A 140 5.08 8.45 -11.03
CA ALA A 140 6.00 7.90 -10.04
C ALA A 140 6.72 6.65 -10.57
N MET A 141 6.00 5.72 -11.21
CA MET A 141 6.60 4.51 -11.77
C MET A 141 7.55 4.83 -12.93
N ASN A 142 7.20 5.76 -13.81
CA ASN A 142 8.11 6.21 -14.86
C ASN A 142 9.41 6.75 -14.26
N HIS A 143 9.31 7.61 -13.24
CA HIS A 143 10.49 8.13 -12.57
C HIS A 143 11.33 7.04 -11.89
N ILE A 144 10.69 6.09 -11.20
CA ILE A 144 11.35 4.95 -10.55
C ILE A 144 12.10 4.10 -11.58
N VAL A 145 11.47 3.78 -12.72
CA VAL A 145 12.08 3.01 -13.81
C VAL A 145 13.25 3.78 -14.45
N GLU A 146 13.06 5.06 -14.76
CA GLU A 146 14.11 5.93 -15.30
C GLU A 146 15.31 6.04 -14.34
N SER A 147 15.08 5.98 -13.03
CA SER A 147 16.15 6.07 -12.03
C SER A 147 17.11 4.88 -12.00
N LEU A 148 16.74 3.75 -12.61
CA LEU A 148 17.67 2.63 -12.84
C LEU A 148 18.67 2.95 -13.96
N GLY A 149 18.32 3.86 -14.87
CA GLY A 149 19.08 4.23 -16.05
C GLY A 149 19.23 3.11 -17.07
N ASP A 150 19.72 3.46 -18.27
CA ASP A 150 19.88 2.50 -19.38
C ASP A 150 21.02 1.49 -19.15
N THR A 151 21.84 1.69 -18.11
CA THR A 151 23.01 0.86 -17.82
C THR A 151 22.70 -0.36 -16.96
N ILE A 152 21.52 -0.42 -16.33
CA ILE A 152 21.12 -1.50 -15.43
C ILE A 152 20.01 -2.33 -16.07
N SER A 153 20.22 -3.64 -16.15
CA SER A 153 19.22 -4.57 -16.70
C SER A 153 17.96 -4.65 -15.84
N GLY A 154 16.79 -4.78 -16.46
CA GLY A 154 15.52 -5.11 -15.78
C GLY A 154 14.55 -3.96 -15.57
N SER A 155 14.88 -2.74 -16.01
CA SER A 155 13.96 -1.60 -16.02
C SER A 155 12.66 -1.88 -16.79
N ASP A 156 12.76 -2.45 -17.99
CA ASP A 156 11.61 -2.81 -18.83
C ASP A 156 10.71 -3.86 -18.18
N GLU A 157 11.30 -4.84 -17.50
CA GLU A 157 10.54 -5.88 -16.79
C GLU A 157 9.72 -5.26 -15.65
N LEU A 158 10.29 -4.31 -14.91
CA LEU A 158 9.63 -3.65 -13.79
C LEU A 158 8.40 -2.86 -14.24
N HIS A 159 8.54 -2.05 -15.29
CA HIS A 159 7.42 -1.31 -15.88
C HIS A 159 6.34 -2.27 -16.43
N THR A 160 6.76 -3.33 -17.12
CA THR A 160 5.82 -4.32 -17.69
C THR A 160 5.01 -5.02 -16.60
N LEU A 161 5.64 -5.45 -15.50
CA LEU A 161 4.96 -6.10 -14.37
C LEU A 161 3.95 -5.17 -13.71
N TRP A 162 4.32 -3.90 -13.51
CA TRP A 162 3.42 -2.91 -12.94
C TRP A 162 2.20 -2.67 -13.83
N CYS A 163 2.40 -2.42 -15.13
CA CYS A 163 1.29 -2.25 -16.07
C CYS A 163 0.38 -3.48 -16.15
N GLU A 164 0.94 -4.69 -16.09
CA GLU A 164 0.15 -5.92 -16.13
C GLU A 164 -0.70 -6.11 -14.86
N PHE A 165 -0.18 -5.73 -13.69
CA PHE A 165 -0.94 -5.72 -12.45
C PHE A 165 -2.14 -4.75 -12.52
N GLU A 166 -1.87 -3.52 -12.98
CA GLU A 166 -2.89 -2.47 -13.14
C GLU A 166 -3.99 -2.87 -14.14
N ALA A 167 -3.61 -3.53 -15.24
CA ALA A 167 -4.57 -3.99 -16.25
C ALA A 167 -5.47 -5.13 -15.74
N SER A 168 -4.97 -6.00 -14.84
CA SER A 168 -5.74 -7.12 -14.25
C SER A 168 -6.33 -8.12 -15.28
N GLU A 169 -5.65 -8.27 -16.43
CA GLU A 169 -6.15 -9.08 -17.55
C GLU A 169 -5.58 -10.51 -17.60
N THR A 170 -4.36 -10.73 -17.10
CA THR A 170 -3.70 -12.04 -17.14
C THR A 170 -4.12 -12.90 -15.95
N LEU A 171 -3.82 -14.21 -16.01
CA LEU A 171 -4.11 -15.08 -14.87
C LEU A 171 -3.23 -14.71 -13.67
N GLU A 172 -1.97 -14.37 -13.93
CA GLU A 172 -1.00 -13.92 -12.95
C GLU A 172 -1.45 -12.62 -12.29
N SER A 173 -1.87 -11.59 -13.04
CA SER A 173 -2.29 -10.33 -12.43
C SER A 173 -3.59 -10.45 -11.66
N ARG A 174 -4.57 -11.24 -12.15
CA ARG A 174 -5.76 -11.57 -11.34
C ARG A 174 -5.43 -12.32 -10.06
N PHE A 175 -4.48 -13.26 -10.11
CA PHE A 175 -4.03 -13.98 -8.93
C PHE A 175 -3.36 -13.06 -7.91
N VAL A 176 -2.48 -12.15 -8.36
CA VAL A 176 -1.81 -11.17 -7.48
C VAL A 176 -2.80 -10.13 -6.94
N GLN A 177 -3.78 -9.71 -7.73
CA GLN A 177 -4.89 -8.85 -7.30
C GLN A 177 -5.76 -9.49 -6.22
N ASP A 178 -6.03 -10.80 -6.32
CA ASP A 178 -6.75 -11.54 -5.29
C ASP A 178 -5.87 -11.76 -4.04
N LEU A 179 -4.56 -11.94 -4.20
CA LEU A 179 -3.61 -12.04 -3.09
C LEU A 179 -3.56 -10.75 -2.28
N ASP A 180 -3.49 -9.58 -2.92
CA ASP A 180 -3.52 -8.27 -2.27
C ASP A 180 -4.75 -8.14 -1.34
N LYS A 181 -5.94 -8.45 -1.88
CA LYS A 181 -7.19 -8.41 -1.11
C LYS A 181 -7.23 -9.45 0.01
N LEU A 182 -6.74 -10.66 -0.24
CA LEU A 182 -6.67 -11.71 0.77
C LEU A 182 -5.71 -11.33 1.90
N GLU A 183 -4.57 -10.73 1.58
CA GLU A 183 -3.57 -10.27 2.54
C GLU A 183 -4.16 -9.19 3.45
N LEU A 184 -4.90 -8.22 2.87
CA LEU A 184 -5.65 -7.23 3.64
C LEU A 184 -6.65 -7.87 4.61
N LEU A 185 -7.38 -8.91 4.19
CA LEU A 185 -8.33 -9.63 5.05
C LEU A 185 -7.64 -10.40 6.19
N LEU A 186 -6.45 -10.95 5.94
CA LEU A 186 -5.64 -11.62 6.96
C LEU A 186 -5.13 -10.61 7.98
N GLN A 187 -4.56 -9.50 7.52
CA GLN A 187 -4.07 -8.44 8.40
C GLN A 187 -5.18 -7.83 9.25
N MET A 188 -6.36 -7.62 8.66
CA MET A 188 -7.56 -7.19 9.37
C MET A 188 -7.86 -8.13 10.53
N LEU A 189 -7.96 -9.44 10.27
CA LEU A 189 -8.26 -10.43 11.30
C LEU A 189 -7.20 -10.45 12.42
N GLU A 190 -5.92 -10.33 12.07
CA GLU A 190 -4.80 -10.29 13.03
C GLU A 190 -4.88 -9.06 13.93
N TYR A 191 -5.09 -7.86 13.37
CA TYR A 191 -5.24 -6.64 14.17
C TYR A 191 -6.50 -6.67 15.07
N GLU A 192 -7.62 -7.20 14.59
CA GLU A 192 -8.82 -7.35 15.43
C GLU A 192 -8.61 -8.32 16.61
N TRP A 193 -7.74 -9.32 16.41
CA TRP A 193 -7.40 -10.28 17.45
C TRP A 193 -6.64 -9.62 18.60
N ASP A 194 -5.67 -8.78 18.24
CA ASP A 194 -4.72 -8.15 19.17
C ASP A 194 -5.26 -6.85 19.79
N GLU A 195 -5.80 -5.94 18.98
CA GLU A 195 -6.05 -4.54 19.38
C GLU A 195 -7.54 -4.24 19.67
N LYS A 196 -8.44 -5.23 19.51
CA LYS A 196 -9.91 -5.10 19.73
C LYS A 196 -10.61 -3.98 18.94
N SER A 197 -10.02 -3.49 17.86
CA SER A 197 -10.64 -2.50 16.96
C SER A 197 -11.71 -3.12 16.06
N ASP A 198 -12.74 -2.37 15.65
CA ASP A 198 -13.65 -2.78 14.57
C ASP A 198 -13.04 -2.47 13.21
N LEU A 199 -12.60 -3.49 12.49
CA LEU A 199 -12.06 -3.34 11.15
C LEU A 199 -13.04 -3.86 10.08
N SER A 200 -14.33 -3.94 10.40
CA SER A 200 -15.38 -4.45 9.49
C SER A 200 -15.42 -3.76 8.13
N GLU A 201 -15.01 -2.50 8.01
CA GLU A 201 -15.01 -1.80 6.72
C GLU A 201 -14.10 -2.49 5.69
N PHE A 202 -12.99 -3.11 6.12
CA PHE A 202 -12.07 -3.80 5.23
C PHE A 202 -12.63 -5.13 4.71
N ALA A 203 -13.58 -5.75 5.42
CA ALA A 203 -14.19 -7.01 4.99
C ALA A 203 -14.90 -6.91 3.62
N TYR A 204 -15.22 -5.69 3.17
CA TYR A 204 -15.82 -5.45 1.86
C TYR A 204 -15.00 -5.99 0.68
N VAL A 205 -13.67 -5.98 0.79
CA VAL A 205 -12.78 -6.38 -0.32
C VAL A 205 -12.98 -7.83 -0.74
N TYR A 206 -13.57 -8.66 0.12
CA TYR A 206 -14.03 -10.01 -0.22
C TYR A 206 -14.89 -10.03 -1.49
N THR A 207 -15.76 -9.04 -1.67
CA THR A 207 -16.64 -8.93 -2.84
C THR A 207 -15.90 -8.67 -4.16
N LYS A 208 -14.63 -8.29 -4.08
CA LYS A 208 -13.76 -7.96 -5.21
C LYS A 208 -12.76 -9.08 -5.54
N ILE A 209 -12.73 -10.16 -4.75
CA ILE A 209 -11.94 -11.37 -5.03
C ILE A 209 -12.63 -12.20 -6.12
N THR A 210 -11.90 -12.59 -7.15
CA THR A 210 -12.48 -13.10 -8.40
C THR A 210 -12.25 -14.58 -8.66
N LEU A 211 -11.09 -15.12 -8.30
CA LEU A 211 -10.74 -16.53 -8.52
C LEU A 211 -11.45 -17.41 -7.49
N PRO A 212 -12.13 -18.49 -7.91
CA PRO A 212 -12.87 -19.38 -7.01
C PRO A 212 -12.02 -19.93 -5.86
N GLU A 213 -10.76 -20.29 -6.15
CA GLU A 213 -9.84 -20.79 -5.13
C GLU A 213 -9.53 -19.74 -4.06
N MET A 214 -9.36 -18.47 -4.47
CA MET A 214 -9.05 -17.37 -3.57
C MET A 214 -10.27 -16.95 -2.75
N GLN A 215 -11.47 -17.01 -3.34
CA GLN A 215 -12.74 -16.83 -2.62
C GLN A 215 -12.90 -17.85 -1.49
N CYS A 216 -12.48 -19.11 -1.70
CA CYS A 216 -12.51 -20.13 -0.67
C CYS A 216 -11.64 -19.76 0.54
N TRP A 217 -10.40 -19.31 0.31
CA TRP A 217 -9.51 -18.86 1.38
C TRP A 217 -10.04 -17.61 2.10
N ALA A 218 -10.57 -16.66 1.35
CA ALA A 218 -11.14 -15.44 1.92
C ALA A 218 -12.39 -15.74 2.78
N GLU A 219 -13.25 -16.66 2.34
CA GLU A 219 -14.41 -17.12 3.11
C GLU A 219 -13.97 -17.86 4.38
N GLU A 220 -12.91 -18.66 4.33
CA GLU A 220 -12.32 -19.28 5.52
C GLU A 220 -11.86 -18.22 6.54
N THR A 221 -11.14 -17.19 6.08
CA THR A 221 -10.69 -16.05 6.91
C THR A 221 -11.88 -15.34 7.56
N LEU A 222 -12.91 -14.99 6.78
CA LEU A 222 -14.11 -14.32 7.31
C LEU A 222 -14.92 -15.23 8.25
N SER A 223 -14.93 -16.54 8.02
CA SER A 223 -15.56 -17.51 8.93
C SER A 223 -14.84 -17.56 10.28
N LYS A 224 -13.51 -17.52 10.29
CA LYS A 224 -12.71 -17.39 11.52
C LYS A 224 -13.02 -16.08 12.25
N ARG A 225 -13.10 -14.97 11.52
CA ARG A 225 -13.51 -13.66 12.05
C ARG A 225 -14.88 -13.70 12.73
N ARG A 226 -15.90 -14.22 12.05
CA ARG A 226 -17.27 -14.34 12.61
C ARG A 226 -17.28 -15.14 13.92
N LYS A 227 -16.53 -16.25 13.99
CA LYS A 227 -16.38 -17.05 15.22
C LYS A 227 -15.65 -16.30 16.34
N HIS A 228 -14.68 -15.46 16.00
CA HIS A 228 -13.99 -14.59 16.96
C HIS A 228 -14.93 -13.53 17.53
N LEU A 229 -15.67 -12.84 16.66
CA LEU A 229 -16.64 -11.83 17.04
C LEU A 229 -17.83 -12.40 17.82
N ILE A 230 -18.31 -13.60 17.55
CA ILE A 230 -19.38 -14.21 18.40
C ILE A 230 -18.92 -14.37 19.86
N LYS A 231 -17.61 -14.47 20.11
CA LYS A 231 -17.05 -14.60 21.47
C LYS A 231 -16.77 -13.27 22.16
N LYS A 232 -16.82 -12.14 21.47
CA LYS A 232 -16.57 -10.78 22.00
C LYS A 232 -17.76 -9.89 21.65
N GLU A 233 -18.35 -9.14 22.59
CA GLU A 233 -19.44 -8.20 22.26
C GLU A 233 -19.04 -7.29 21.08
N ALA A 234 -19.95 -7.11 20.11
CA ALA A 234 -19.62 -6.49 18.83
C ALA A 234 -19.23 -5.00 19.00
N PRO A 235 -18.15 -4.54 18.34
CA PRO A 235 -17.69 -3.16 18.47
C PRO A 235 -18.54 -2.14 17.65
N GLU A 236 -18.36 -0.84 17.93
CA GLU A 236 -19.05 0.26 17.25
C GLU A 236 -18.55 0.49 15.81
N ARG A 237 -19.49 0.79 14.89
CA ARG A 237 -19.25 0.89 13.43
C ARG A 237 -18.46 2.14 13.00
N THR A 238 -17.73 2.01 11.89
CA THR A 238 -16.79 3.01 11.34
C THR A 238 -17.24 3.74 10.06
N VAL A 239 -16.36 4.66 9.61
CA VAL A 239 -16.62 5.87 8.80
C VAL A 239 -16.61 5.66 7.27
N CYS A 240 -15.93 4.64 6.73
CA CYS A 240 -15.87 4.44 5.28
C CYS A 240 -17.17 3.82 4.75
N THR A 241 -17.78 4.45 3.74
CA THR A 241 -19.04 3.97 3.16
C THR A 241 -18.79 2.99 2.02
N ARG A 242 -19.76 2.11 1.77
CA ARG A 242 -19.74 1.19 0.63
C ARG A 242 -19.56 1.91 -0.72
N GLU A 243 -20.18 3.08 -0.87
CA GLU A 243 -20.07 3.91 -2.09
C GLU A 243 -18.63 4.36 -2.34
N MET A 244 -17.90 4.76 -1.30
CA MET A 244 -16.49 5.15 -1.41
C MET A 244 -15.62 3.97 -1.87
N GLN A 245 -15.90 2.77 -1.36
CA GLN A 245 -15.17 1.57 -1.76
C GLN A 245 -15.53 1.14 -3.19
N ASP A 246 -16.79 1.28 -3.59
CA ASP A 246 -17.21 0.98 -4.96
C ASP A 246 -16.56 1.91 -5.99
N GLN A 247 -16.46 3.20 -5.70
CA GLN A 247 -15.74 4.15 -6.56
C GLN A 247 -14.25 3.80 -6.69
N TYR A 248 -13.62 3.34 -5.60
CA TYR A 248 -12.22 2.92 -5.61
C TYR A 248 -12.01 1.64 -6.45
N TYR A 249 -12.90 0.65 -6.34
CA TYR A 249 -12.72 -0.67 -6.95
C TYR A 249 -13.44 -0.90 -8.28
N THR A 250 -14.33 0.00 -8.75
CA THR A 250 -15.26 -0.29 -9.85
C THR A 250 -15.11 0.69 -11.00
N ALA A 251 -14.11 0.46 -11.87
CA ALA A 251 -14.08 0.94 -13.25
C ALA A 251 -13.08 0.07 -14.04
N LYS A 252 -13.61 -1.00 -14.64
CA LYS A 252 -12.95 -1.73 -15.75
C LYS A 252 -13.18 -0.97 -17.04
#